data_AF-A0A8W8JT54-F1
#
_entry.id   AF-A0A8W8JT54-F1
#
_cell.length_a   1.000
_cell.length_b   1.000
_cell.length_c   1.000
_cell.angle_alpha   90.00
_cell.angle_beta   90.00
_cell.angle_gamma   90.00
#
_symmetry.space_group_name_H-M   'P 1'
#
loop_
_entity.id
_entity.type
_entity.pdbx_description
1 polymer ?
#
loop_
_entity_poly.entity_id
_entity_poly.type
_entity_poly.pdbx_seq_one_letter_code
_entity_poly.pdbx_strand_id
1 'polypeptide(L)'
;MGAINSCCIPKHLEVDPSTPKVKGHKRNLSAAFNMSALLGDDSAQNLLNINYATEEELMTLPGINRTTAKGIIEYRRKIGGFKKIEDVALVSGVGAVKLNLIRDEITVSIKQSGSSGPPSEEISPTGSRSDVSFKSETSRKSNGKINVNTANVFQLMKVKGIGQVLAENIVTYRDKKGRFKAIDDLIKVKGIGPNLLSAIRNQLAVDDSESSNNTQPNGHLPASAENDRINTVSPKPPNTDHNNHSNCRILSTSTENMLDILQPIFKSGARPKVTPFNFKHKNRSVVRLASWNVERFDGEKADNVGVREVICMTILENGFGVVAFQELADESSLNKICDELNNPTVPRVKSWAGKRGAWKCVVSKSTGRMYRSMEYNGFLYDTSQGISLKSSAILEKPNKATKDFVRRPFVGIFKMKRFDCIITSVHLKATGLSNEDLDQLQAEIDKVPKVVKALEDHYPGEKDIILLGDFNLEPDQEDFDCLRNKGFSNAIPTGTFTNISNKNMKGSRTYDHIWLTKETKNITSGNSGVVREGLTNPLIPNGWSWGGVVSDHCPVWVEIYVGKDLDIADLSTGAEAIKFTLGTEG
;
A
#
# COMPACT_ATOMS: atom_id res chain seq x y z
N MET A 1 -4.67 14.09 -58.28
CA MET A 1 -5.00 12.93 -59.16
C MET A 1 -4.23 11.76 -58.56
N GLY A 2 -4.78 10.65 -58.07
CA GLY A 2 -6.04 9.98 -58.44
C GLY A 2 -5.77 8.95 -59.57
N ALA A 3 -6.25 7.70 -59.53
CA ALA A 3 -7.04 7.00 -58.51
C ALA A 3 -7.14 5.46 -58.79
N ILE A 4 -7.66 4.67 -57.81
CA ILE A 4 -8.38 3.36 -57.88
C ILE A 4 -8.04 2.25 -58.91
N ASN A 5 -7.82 1.01 -58.41
CA ASN A 5 -8.69 -0.20 -58.54
C ASN A 5 -7.91 -1.50 -58.18
N SER A 6 -8.50 -2.67 -57.91
CA SER A 6 -9.73 -3.08 -57.20
C SER A 6 -9.76 -4.64 -57.10
N CYS A 7 -10.38 -5.19 -56.04
CA CYS A 7 -10.90 -6.56 -55.86
C CYS A 7 -10.33 -7.78 -56.62
N CYS A 8 -10.04 -8.84 -55.85
CA CYS A 8 -10.73 -10.14 -56.03
C CYS A 8 -10.73 -10.98 -54.74
N ILE A 9 -11.86 -11.61 -54.44
CA ILE A 9 -12.10 -12.51 -53.28
C ILE A 9 -12.42 -13.92 -53.81
N PRO A 10 -11.85 -14.99 -53.23
CA PRO A 10 -12.51 -16.30 -53.22
C PRO A 10 -13.24 -16.55 -51.89
N LYS A 11 -14.46 -17.09 -51.99
CA LYS A 11 -15.29 -17.49 -50.83
C LYS A 11 -15.04 -18.95 -50.44
N HIS A 12 -15.46 -19.29 -49.21
CA HIS A 12 -15.81 -20.61 -48.71
C HIS A 12 -14.74 -21.72 -48.73
N LEU A 13 -14.30 -22.08 -47.52
CA LEU A 13 -13.99 -23.46 -47.15
C LEU A 13 -14.88 -23.84 -45.96
N GLU A 14 -15.23 -25.12 -45.89
CA GLU A 14 -16.41 -25.61 -45.17
C GLU A 14 -16.14 -25.87 -43.68
N VAL A 15 -17.20 -25.83 -42.86
CA VAL A 15 -17.13 -26.12 -41.42
C VAL A 15 -17.36 -27.60 -41.21
N ASP A 16 -16.33 -28.31 -40.76
CA ASP A 16 -16.40 -29.72 -40.35
C ASP A 16 -17.32 -29.88 -39.10
N PRO A 17 -18.42 -30.66 -39.17
CA PRO A 17 -19.36 -30.83 -38.07
C PRO A 17 -18.96 -31.91 -37.04
N SER A 18 -17.69 -32.30 -36.96
CA SER A 18 -17.18 -33.35 -36.05
C SER A 18 -16.54 -32.85 -34.74
N THR A 19 -16.67 -31.56 -34.39
CA THR A 19 -16.17 -31.05 -33.09
C THR A 19 -17.10 -31.43 -31.92
N PRO A 20 -16.61 -32.12 -30.87
CA PRO A 20 -17.43 -32.47 -29.72
C PRO A 20 -17.80 -31.21 -28.92
N LYS A 21 -19.10 -31.05 -28.60
CA LYS A 21 -19.61 -29.96 -27.77
C LYS A 21 -18.93 -29.96 -26.40
N VAL A 22 -17.96 -29.07 -26.20
CA VAL A 22 -17.33 -28.85 -24.89
C VAL A 22 -18.38 -28.30 -23.94
N LYS A 23 -18.93 -29.17 -23.09
CA LYS A 23 -19.75 -28.77 -21.94
C LYS A 23 -18.93 -27.79 -21.08
N GLY A 24 -19.58 -26.72 -20.62
CA GLY A 24 -18.90 -25.61 -19.97
C GLY A 24 -17.98 -26.08 -18.84
N HIS A 25 -16.71 -25.68 -18.91
CA HIS A 25 -15.77 -25.87 -17.81
C HIS A 25 -16.32 -25.17 -16.56
N LYS A 26 -16.70 -25.97 -15.55
CA LYS A 26 -16.78 -25.46 -14.18
C LYS A 26 -15.40 -24.92 -13.85
N ARG A 27 -15.32 -23.66 -13.42
CA ARG A 27 -14.05 -23.04 -13.03
C ARG A 27 -13.52 -23.79 -11.82
N ASN A 28 -12.33 -24.39 -11.94
CA ASN A 28 -11.63 -24.93 -10.79
C ASN A 28 -11.22 -23.79 -9.85
N LEU A 29 -11.19 -24.11 -8.56
CA LEU A 29 -11.30 -23.18 -7.43
C LEU A 29 -10.11 -22.21 -7.30
N SER A 30 -10.37 -21.06 -6.68
CA SER A 30 -9.35 -20.10 -6.24
C SER A 30 -8.48 -20.68 -5.13
N ALA A 31 -7.16 -20.55 -5.29
CA ALA A 31 -6.18 -21.04 -4.32
C ALA A 31 -5.78 -19.92 -3.34
N ALA A 32 -6.49 -19.80 -2.22
CA ALA A 32 -6.04 -19.10 -1.03
C ALA A 32 -6.49 -19.88 0.22
N PHE A 33 -5.55 -20.21 1.10
CA PHE A 33 -5.76 -21.05 2.30
C PHE A 33 -6.34 -22.45 2.09
N ASN A 34 -5.80 -23.20 1.14
CA ASN A 34 -5.99 -24.66 1.12
C ASN A 34 -4.85 -25.40 1.84
N MET A 35 -4.80 -25.28 3.18
CA MET A 35 -3.92 -26.11 4.01
C MET A 35 -4.33 -27.60 3.97
N SER A 36 -5.57 -27.90 3.56
CA SER A 36 -6.08 -29.26 3.35
C SER A 36 -5.54 -29.93 2.07
N ALA A 37 -5.21 -29.15 1.03
CA ALA A 37 -4.57 -29.68 -0.19
C ALA A 37 -3.16 -30.25 0.06
N LEU A 38 -2.53 -29.88 1.18
CA LEU A 38 -1.28 -30.46 1.67
C LEU A 38 -1.47 -31.73 2.51
N LEU A 39 -2.71 -32.06 2.90
CA LEU A 39 -3.06 -33.19 3.77
C LEU A 39 -3.89 -34.29 3.07
N GLY A 40 -4.25 -34.11 1.80
CA GLY A 40 -4.71 -35.20 0.93
C GLY A 40 -6.10 -35.76 1.23
N ASP A 41 -7.06 -34.89 1.56
CA ASP A 41 -8.48 -35.27 1.70
C ASP A 41 -9.37 -34.44 0.75
N ASP A 42 -10.41 -35.07 0.19
CA ASP A 42 -11.06 -34.63 -1.05
C ASP A 42 -12.54 -34.26 -0.87
N SER A 43 -13.00 -33.26 -1.63
CA SER A 43 -14.42 -32.95 -1.88
C SER A 43 -15.34 -32.39 -0.76
N ALA A 44 -14.95 -31.31 -0.06
CA ALA A 44 -15.90 -30.39 0.59
C ALA A 44 -15.72 -28.93 0.10
N GLN A 45 -16.82 -28.27 -0.29
CA GLN A 45 -16.80 -26.86 -0.73
C GLN A 45 -16.57 -25.91 0.47
N ASN A 46 -15.32 -25.50 0.68
CA ASN A 46 -14.95 -24.49 1.68
C ASN A 46 -15.33 -23.08 1.19
N LEU A 47 -16.45 -22.55 1.70
CA LEU A 47 -16.85 -21.15 1.54
C LEU A 47 -16.29 -20.31 2.70
N LEU A 48 -15.80 -19.10 2.42
CA LEU A 48 -15.22 -18.23 3.44
C LEU A 48 -16.32 -17.66 4.35
N ASN A 49 -16.21 -17.86 5.68
CA ASN A 49 -17.20 -17.31 6.60
C ASN A 49 -16.95 -15.83 6.88
N ILE A 50 -17.77 -14.96 6.27
CA ILE A 50 -17.66 -13.49 6.33
C ILE A 50 -17.78 -12.92 7.75
N ASN A 51 -18.34 -13.68 8.71
CA ASN A 51 -18.47 -13.26 10.10
C ASN A 51 -17.19 -13.44 10.91
N TYR A 52 -16.32 -14.38 10.52
CA TYR A 52 -15.11 -14.73 11.26
C TYR A 52 -13.81 -14.42 10.50
N ALA A 53 -13.85 -14.35 9.17
CA ALA A 53 -12.70 -14.07 8.30
C ALA A 53 -11.87 -12.85 8.76
N THR A 54 -10.55 -13.01 8.80
CA THR A 54 -9.56 -11.93 9.00
C THR A 54 -9.60 -10.90 7.87
N GLU A 55 -8.87 -9.79 8.02
CA GLU A 55 -8.76 -8.78 6.96
C GLU A 55 -8.10 -9.38 5.71
N GLU A 56 -7.06 -10.17 5.96
CA GLU A 56 -6.27 -10.95 5.02
C GLU A 56 -7.10 -11.99 4.25
N GLU A 57 -8.01 -12.71 4.93
CA GLU A 57 -8.94 -13.64 4.28
C GLU A 57 -10.03 -12.91 3.49
N LEU A 58 -10.57 -11.80 4.01
CA LEU A 58 -11.55 -11.02 3.25
C LEU A 58 -10.97 -10.41 1.97
N MET A 59 -9.68 -10.08 1.98
CA MET A 59 -8.93 -9.61 0.81
C MET A 59 -8.72 -10.67 -0.28
N THR A 60 -9.07 -11.95 -0.06
CA THR A 60 -9.02 -12.97 -1.13
C THR A 60 -10.26 -12.96 -2.03
N LEU A 61 -11.32 -12.23 -1.66
CA LEU A 61 -12.63 -12.25 -2.34
C LEU A 61 -12.72 -11.25 -3.52
N PRO A 62 -13.14 -11.66 -4.73
CA PRO A 62 -13.09 -10.84 -5.94
C PRO A 62 -13.80 -9.48 -5.84
N GLY A 63 -13.00 -8.42 -5.71
CA GLY A 63 -13.41 -7.02 -5.59
C GLY A 63 -13.13 -6.38 -4.22
N ILE A 64 -12.76 -7.17 -3.21
CA ILE A 64 -12.53 -6.74 -1.83
C ILE A 64 -11.08 -6.28 -1.56
N ASN A 65 -10.77 -5.11 -2.12
CA ASN A 65 -10.14 -4.01 -1.37
C ASN A 65 -9.67 -4.23 0.10
N ARG A 66 -8.42 -3.90 0.52
CA ARG A 66 -8.13 -3.75 1.98
C ARG A 66 -9.08 -2.77 2.66
N THR A 67 -9.29 -1.59 2.07
CA THR A 67 -10.27 -0.60 2.57
C THR A 67 -11.68 -1.19 2.63
N THR A 68 -12.03 -2.06 1.67
CA THR A 68 -13.31 -2.75 1.63
C THR A 68 -13.39 -3.85 2.73
N ALA A 69 -12.33 -4.61 2.96
CA ALA A 69 -12.21 -5.63 4.02
C ALA A 69 -12.30 -5.01 5.42
N LYS A 70 -11.56 -3.91 5.69
CA LYS A 70 -11.70 -3.08 6.90
C LYS A 70 -13.16 -2.64 7.07
N GLY A 71 -13.81 -2.19 6.00
CA GLY A 71 -15.24 -1.86 5.98
C GLY A 71 -16.14 -3.04 6.35
N ILE A 72 -15.89 -4.25 5.83
CA ILE A 72 -16.65 -5.47 6.15
C ILE A 72 -16.49 -5.83 7.63
N ILE A 73 -15.27 -5.79 8.18
CA ILE A 73 -14.98 -6.08 9.60
C ILE A 73 -15.63 -5.04 10.52
N GLU A 74 -15.52 -3.76 10.18
CA GLU A 74 -16.13 -2.69 10.98
C GLU A 74 -17.66 -2.80 10.95
N TYR A 75 -18.24 -3.07 9.78
CA TYR A 75 -19.69 -3.21 9.61
C TYR A 75 -20.23 -4.44 10.35
N ARG A 76 -19.61 -5.63 10.19
CA ARG A 76 -20.06 -6.84 10.92
C ARG A 76 -19.99 -6.66 12.43
N ARG A 77 -18.96 -5.98 12.94
CA ARG A 77 -18.85 -5.63 14.37
C ARG A 77 -19.97 -4.70 14.83
N LYS A 78 -20.38 -3.73 14.00
CA LYS A 78 -21.51 -2.81 14.30
C LYS A 78 -22.88 -3.51 14.30
N ILE A 79 -23.08 -4.54 13.47
CA ILE A 79 -24.38 -5.25 13.37
C ILE A 79 -24.45 -6.58 14.16
N GLY A 80 -23.36 -7.02 14.79
CA GLY A 80 -23.29 -8.29 15.50
C GLY A 80 -23.18 -9.52 14.57
N GLY A 81 -22.59 -9.34 13.38
CA GLY A 81 -22.51 -10.34 12.31
C GLY A 81 -23.59 -10.18 11.23
N PHE A 82 -23.22 -10.47 9.99
CA PHE A 82 -24.14 -10.60 8.87
C PHE A 82 -25.04 -11.83 9.07
N LYS A 83 -26.35 -11.65 8.90
CA LYS A 83 -27.34 -12.73 9.02
C LYS A 83 -27.67 -13.33 7.65
N LYS A 84 -27.42 -12.58 6.59
CA LYS A 84 -27.60 -12.98 5.19
C LYS A 84 -26.39 -12.55 4.36
N ILE A 85 -26.12 -13.27 3.28
CA ILE A 85 -25.06 -12.91 2.33
C ILE A 85 -25.38 -11.56 1.66
N GLU A 86 -26.65 -11.27 1.43
CA GLU A 86 -27.13 -9.99 0.89
C GLU A 86 -26.73 -8.77 1.75
N ASP A 87 -26.61 -8.94 3.06
CA ASP A 87 -26.28 -7.86 3.99
C ASP A 87 -24.86 -7.30 3.73
N VAL A 88 -23.97 -8.07 3.08
CA VAL A 88 -22.61 -7.63 2.74
C VAL A 88 -22.59 -6.54 1.66
N ALA A 89 -23.63 -6.43 0.81
CA ALA A 89 -23.76 -5.31 -0.13
C ALA A 89 -23.97 -3.95 0.55
N LEU A 90 -24.38 -3.93 1.82
CA LEU A 90 -24.58 -2.70 2.61
C LEU A 90 -23.25 -2.10 3.10
N VAL A 91 -22.15 -2.83 2.96
CA VAL A 91 -20.81 -2.33 3.29
C VAL A 91 -20.35 -1.32 2.24
N SER A 92 -19.88 -0.16 2.71
CA SER A 92 -19.31 0.88 1.84
C SER A 92 -18.18 0.31 0.98
N GLY A 93 -18.31 0.47 -0.35
CA GLY A 93 -17.35 -0.06 -1.31
C GLY A 93 -17.57 -1.51 -1.75
N VAL A 94 -18.60 -2.23 -1.24
CA VAL A 94 -19.06 -3.53 -1.79
C VAL A 94 -20.16 -3.30 -2.82
N GLY A 95 -21.38 -2.98 -2.36
CA GLY A 95 -22.56 -2.82 -3.21
C GLY A 95 -22.99 -4.12 -3.94
N ALA A 96 -24.08 -4.04 -4.71
CA ALA A 96 -24.65 -5.20 -5.39
C ALA A 96 -23.71 -5.84 -6.43
N VAL A 97 -22.89 -5.02 -7.13
CA VAL A 97 -21.97 -5.51 -8.17
C VAL A 97 -20.89 -6.41 -7.59
N LYS A 98 -20.18 -5.98 -6.54
CA LYS A 98 -19.16 -6.84 -5.91
C LYS A 98 -19.77 -7.95 -5.09
N LEU A 99 -20.94 -7.75 -4.47
CA LEU A 99 -21.66 -8.84 -3.82
C LEU A 99 -21.87 -10.01 -4.80
N ASN A 100 -22.34 -9.73 -6.02
CA ASN A 100 -22.55 -10.78 -7.03
C ASN A 100 -21.26 -11.46 -7.50
N LEU A 101 -20.09 -10.81 -7.38
CA LEU A 101 -18.79 -11.42 -7.69
C LEU A 101 -18.33 -12.37 -6.58
N ILE A 102 -18.55 -12.02 -5.31
CA ILE A 102 -18.09 -12.80 -4.14
C ILE A 102 -19.13 -13.80 -3.62
N ARG A 103 -20.38 -13.73 -4.11
CA ARG A 103 -21.55 -14.44 -3.55
C ARG A 103 -21.34 -15.95 -3.40
N ASP A 104 -20.72 -16.56 -4.39
CA ASP A 104 -20.49 -18.00 -4.48
C ASP A 104 -19.21 -18.45 -3.74
N GLU A 105 -18.47 -17.51 -3.14
CA GLU A 105 -17.24 -17.75 -2.39
C GLU A 105 -17.41 -17.53 -0.87
N ILE A 106 -18.54 -16.96 -0.42
CA ILE A 106 -18.79 -16.61 1.00
C ILE A 106 -19.98 -17.35 1.62
N THR A 107 -19.91 -17.53 2.94
CA THR A 107 -21.00 -18.01 3.79
C THR A 107 -21.16 -17.12 5.03
N VAL A 108 -22.35 -17.09 5.61
CA VAL A 108 -22.62 -16.53 6.95
C VAL A 108 -22.74 -17.61 8.03
N SER A 109 -22.90 -18.88 7.62
CA SER A 109 -23.17 -20.02 8.50
C SER A 109 -21.98 -20.98 8.57
N ILE A 110 -21.69 -21.49 9.76
CA ILE A 110 -20.75 -22.61 9.95
C ILE A 110 -21.52 -23.91 9.70
N LYS A 111 -21.10 -24.72 8.72
CA LYS A 111 -21.51 -26.13 8.63
C LYS A 111 -20.59 -26.95 9.53
N GLN A 112 -21.13 -27.57 10.57
CA GLN A 112 -20.42 -28.64 11.28
C GLN A 112 -20.45 -29.91 10.42
N SER A 113 -19.29 -30.33 9.94
CA SER A 113 -19.10 -31.62 9.27
C SER A 113 -18.57 -32.65 10.28
N GLY A 114 -19.39 -33.63 10.66
CA GLY A 114 -18.96 -34.79 11.44
C GLY A 114 -19.85 -35.14 12.62
N SER A 115 -20.88 -35.95 12.38
CA SER A 115 -21.50 -36.81 13.41
C SER A 115 -22.16 -38.03 12.76
N SER A 116 -21.34 -38.97 12.30
CA SER A 116 -21.77 -40.31 11.92
C SER A 116 -21.89 -41.18 13.19
N GLY A 117 -23.11 -41.36 13.69
CA GLY A 117 -23.42 -42.33 14.74
C GLY A 117 -23.96 -43.65 14.16
N PRO A 118 -23.59 -44.83 14.71
CA PRO A 118 -24.32 -46.08 14.52
C PRO A 118 -25.46 -46.23 15.57
N PRO A 119 -26.37 -47.23 15.43
CA PRO A 119 -27.79 -47.00 15.71
C PRO A 119 -28.35 -47.56 17.04
N SER A 120 -29.45 -46.91 17.47
CA SER A 120 -30.63 -47.42 18.21
C SER A 120 -30.50 -48.49 19.31
N GLU A 121 -30.99 -48.15 20.53
CA GLU A 121 -32.07 -48.92 21.19
C GLU A 121 -32.79 -48.12 22.32
N GLU A 122 -34.11 -47.96 22.12
CA GLU A 122 -35.27 -48.01 23.03
C GLU A 122 -35.40 -47.39 24.47
N ILE A 123 -36.68 -47.19 24.82
CA ILE A 123 -37.32 -46.90 26.14
C ILE A 123 -37.29 -45.44 26.67
N SER A 124 -38.47 -44.82 26.63
CA SER A 124 -38.90 -43.75 27.57
C SER A 124 -39.61 -44.39 28.77
N PRO A 125 -39.67 -43.75 29.95
CA PRO A 125 -40.87 -42.92 30.19
C PRO A 125 -40.70 -41.67 31.10
N THR A 126 -41.55 -40.67 30.83
CA THR A 126 -42.22 -39.73 31.76
C THR A 126 -41.49 -39.19 33.02
N GLY A 127 -41.29 -37.87 33.04
CA GLY A 127 -41.18 -37.04 34.24
C GLY A 127 -41.55 -35.59 33.90
N SER A 128 -42.62 -35.03 34.50
CA SER A 128 -43.20 -33.74 34.09
C SER A 128 -43.42 -32.78 35.27
N ARG A 129 -43.60 -31.48 34.97
CA ARG A 129 -43.86 -30.32 35.87
C ARG A 129 -42.61 -29.73 36.53
N SER A 130 -42.43 -28.42 36.73
CA SER A 130 -43.24 -27.19 36.44
C SER A 130 -42.40 -25.93 36.78
N ASP A 131 -42.63 -24.69 36.33
CA ASP A 131 -43.37 -24.05 35.21
C ASP A 131 -43.07 -22.51 35.27
N VAL A 132 -43.75 -21.66 34.47
CA VAL A 132 -43.80 -20.16 34.52
C VAL A 132 -42.51 -19.46 34.00
N SER A 133 -42.44 -18.97 32.75
CA SER A 133 -43.20 -17.89 32.06
C SER A 133 -42.78 -16.46 32.41
N PHE A 134 -42.24 -15.73 31.42
CA PHE A 134 -42.21 -14.27 31.39
C PHE A 134 -42.62 -13.74 30.01
N LYS A 135 -43.25 -12.55 30.02
CA LYS A 135 -44.26 -12.14 29.04
C LYS A 135 -43.72 -11.52 27.76
N SER A 136 -44.47 -11.73 26.69
CA SER A 136 -44.54 -10.84 25.53
C SER A 136 -45.37 -9.60 25.87
N GLU A 137 -44.88 -8.40 25.54
CA GLU A 137 -45.71 -7.20 25.44
C GLU A 137 -45.57 -6.53 24.05
N THR A 138 -46.57 -6.85 23.23
CA THR A 138 -47.41 -5.90 22.48
C THR A 138 -46.75 -4.81 21.64
N SER A 139 -46.86 -5.03 20.33
CA SER A 139 -46.89 -4.00 19.30
C SER A 139 -47.84 -2.83 19.63
N ARG A 140 -47.31 -1.61 19.67
CA ARG A 140 -48.09 -0.40 19.39
C ARG A 140 -47.97 -0.07 17.91
N LYS A 141 -49.08 -0.05 17.19
CA LYS A 141 -49.16 0.52 15.83
C LYS A 141 -48.99 2.05 15.92
N SER A 142 -47.76 2.55 15.87
CA SER A 142 -47.50 3.94 15.53
C SER A 142 -47.43 4.10 14.00
N ASN A 143 -48.06 5.13 13.44
CA ASN A 143 -47.96 5.47 12.02
C ASN A 143 -46.50 5.46 11.53
N GLY A 144 -46.28 5.01 10.29
CA GLY A 144 -44.95 4.76 9.69
C GLY A 144 -44.10 6.00 9.40
N LYS A 145 -44.03 6.94 10.34
CA LYS A 145 -43.18 8.13 10.31
C LYS A 145 -41.83 7.83 10.97
N ILE A 146 -40.76 8.36 10.40
CA ILE A 146 -39.39 8.13 10.83
C ILE A 146 -38.92 9.31 11.69
N ASN A 147 -38.51 9.04 12.93
CA ASN A 147 -38.10 10.08 13.88
C ASN A 147 -36.70 10.61 13.55
N VAL A 148 -36.56 11.90 13.21
CA VAL A 148 -35.28 12.47 12.75
C VAL A 148 -34.22 12.64 13.83
N ASN A 149 -34.59 12.58 15.12
CA ASN A 149 -33.65 12.66 16.23
C ASN A 149 -33.04 11.30 16.60
N THR A 150 -33.73 10.19 16.30
CA THR A 150 -33.29 8.83 16.66
C THR A 150 -32.94 7.96 15.45
N ALA A 151 -33.49 8.24 14.27
CA ALA A 151 -33.23 7.45 13.07
C ALA A 151 -31.76 7.50 12.64
N ASN A 152 -31.19 6.35 12.28
CA ASN A 152 -29.90 6.29 11.61
C ASN A 152 -30.02 6.65 10.11
N VAL A 153 -28.88 6.81 9.43
CA VAL A 153 -28.82 7.18 8.00
C VAL A 153 -29.71 6.28 7.13
N PHE A 154 -29.66 4.96 7.33
CA PHE A 154 -30.46 4.00 6.57
C PHE A 154 -31.96 4.02 6.89
N GLN A 155 -32.35 4.37 8.11
CA GLN A 155 -33.74 4.61 8.47
C GLN A 155 -34.26 5.89 7.81
N LEU A 156 -33.46 6.98 7.79
CA LEU A 156 -33.80 8.23 7.10
C LEU A 156 -33.94 8.03 5.58
N MET A 157 -33.12 7.19 4.96
CA MET A 157 -33.20 6.86 3.53
C MET A 157 -34.48 6.10 3.11
N LYS A 158 -35.26 5.56 4.06
CA LYS A 158 -36.57 4.98 3.75
C LYS A 158 -37.63 6.03 3.42
N VAL A 159 -37.35 7.30 3.71
CA VAL A 159 -38.20 8.45 3.37
C VAL A 159 -38.00 8.80 1.90
N LYS A 160 -39.08 8.72 1.11
CA LYS A 160 -39.01 8.97 -0.34
C LYS A 160 -38.59 10.42 -0.60
N GLY A 161 -37.35 10.60 -1.07
CA GLY A 161 -36.72 11.91 -1.32
C GLY A 161 -35.46 12.19 -0.50
N ILE A 162 -35.16 11.37 0.53
CA ILE A 162 -33.90 11.47 1.29
C ILE A 162 -32.89 10.46 0.74
N GLY A 163 -31.92 10.94 -0.06
CA GLY A 163 -30.76 10.14 -0.47
C GLY A 163 -29.67 10.08 0.60
N GLN A 164 -28.67 9.20 0.41
CA GLN A 164 -27.52 8.99 1.32
C GLN A 164 -26.94 10.32 1.87
N VAL A 165 -26.57 11.25 0.98
CA VAL A 165 -25.95 12.54 1.32
C VAL A 165 -26.87 13.41 2.21
N LEU A 166 -28.19 13.37 1.99
CA LEU A 166 -29.13 14.12 2.82
C LEU A 166 -29.32 13.45 4.19
N ALA A 167 -29.40 12.12 4.24
CA ALA A 167 -29.49 11.37 5.49
C ALA A 167 -28.22 11.56 6.36
N GLU A 168 -27.03 11.52 5.75
CA GLU A 168 -25.75 11.85 6.41
C GLU A 168 -25.73 13.31 6.91
N ASN A 169 -26.23 14.26 6.13
CA ASN A 169 -26.31 15.66 6.54
C ASN A 169 -27.28 15.87 7.72
N ILE A 170 -28.41 15.15 7.78
CA ILE A 170 -29.37 15.22 8.91
C ILE A 170 -28.70 14.72 10.20
N VAL A 171 -28.02 13.56 10.15
CA VAL A 171 -27.30 13.00 11.31
C VAL A 171 -26.15 13.92 11.73
N THR A 172 -25.31 14.33 10.77
CA THR A 172 -24.19 15.26 11.02
C THR A 172 -24.66 16.60 11.60
N TYR A 173 -25.84 17.08 11.20
CA TYR A 173 -26.41 18.31 11.74
C TYR A 173 -26.83 18.13 13.19
N ARG A 174 -27.64 17.12 13.53
CA ARG A 174 -28.10 16.93 14.92
C ARG A 174 -26.94 16.62 15.88
N ASP A 175 -25.92 15.90 15.41
CA ASP A 175 -24.75 15.55 16.23
C ASP A 175 -23.87 16.79 16.50
N LYS A 176 -23.88 17.81 15.62
CA LYS A 176 -23.08 19.05 15.75
C LYS A 176 -23.85 20.27 16.27
N LYS A 177 -25.18 20.27 16.17
CA LYS A 177 -26.06 21.42 16.48
C LYS A 177 -27.19 21.10 17.45
N GLY A 178 -27.33 19.84 17.87
CA GLY A 178 -28.38 19.39 18.78
C GLY A 178 -29.63 18.86 18.06
N ARG A 179 -30.52 18.23 18.83
CA ARG A 179 -31.77 17.61 18.34
C ARG A 179 -32.68 18.66 17.67
N PHE A 180 -33.37 18.24 16.62
CA PHE A 180 -34.43 19.03 15.98
C PHE A 180 -35.63 19.15 16.92
N LYS A 181 -36.18 20.36 17.08
CA LYS A 181 -37.36 20.61 17.94
C LYS A 181 -38.64 20.56 17.13
N ALA A 182 -38.59 20.99 15.87
CA ALA A 182 -39.68 20.89 14.91
C ALA A 182 -39.19 20.22 13.62
N ILE A 183 -40.10 19.63 12.85
CA ILE A 183 -39.81 19.13 11.49
C ILE A 183 -39.31 20.27 10.59
N ASP A 184 -39.78 21.49 10.82
CA ASP A 184 -39.33 22.70 10.11
C ASP A 184 -37.86 23.04 10.33
N ASP A 185 -37.24 22.58 11.42
CA ASP A 185 -35.80 22.78 11.66
C ASP A 185 -34.93 22.05 10.62
N LEU A 186 -35.46 21.04 9.91
CA LEU A 186 -34.73 20.33 8.86
C LEU A 186 -34.33 21.22 7.68
N ILE A 187 -34.99 22.37 7.47
CA ILE A 187 -34.58 23.35 6.44
C ILE A 187 -33.18 23.95 6.73
N LYS A 188 -32.68 23.83 7.96
CA LYS A 188 -31.34 24.24 8.37
C LYS A 188 -30.26 23.24 7.95
N VAL A 189 -30.65 22.05 7.48
CA VAL A 189 -29.74 21.00 6.99
C VAL A 189 -29.38 21.28 5.52
N LYS A 190 -28.08 21.34 5.21
CA LYS A 190 -27.58 21.62 3.86
C LYS A 190 -28.16 20.61 2.85
N GLY A 191 -28.96 21.13 1.90
CA GLY A 191 -29.60 20.35 0.84
C GLY A 191 -31.10 20.08 1.03
N ILE A 192 -31.71 20.46 2.17
CA ILE A 192 -33.15 20.35 2.39
C ILE A 192 -33.82 21.72 2.16
N GLY A 193 -34.45 21.88 1.00
CA GLY A 193 -35.26 23.06 0.68
C GLY A 193 -36.74 22.92 1.09
N PRO A 194 -37.52 24.02 1.10
CA PRO A 194 -38.92 24.01 1.56
C PRO A 194 -39.82 23.08 0.73
N ASN A 195 -39.59 22.98 -0.58
CA ASN A 195 -40.34 22.09 -1.48
C ASN A 195 -40.11 20.61 -1.14
N LEU A 196 -38.84 20.22 -0.91
CA LEU A 196 -38.49 18.85 -0.51
C LEU A 196 -39.03 18.54 0.88
N LEU A 197 -38.87 19.46 1.83
CA LEU A 197 -39.38 19.34 3.19
C LEU A 197 -40.89 19.11 3.21
N SER A 198 -41.64 19.85 2.39
CA SER A 198 -43.10 19.73 2.29
C SER A 198 -43.53 18.35 1.78
N ALA A 199 -42.80 17.78 0.81
CA ALA A 199 -43.07 16.45 0.27
C ALA A 199 -42.76 15.30 1.27
N ILE A 200 -41.79 15.49 2.17
CA ILE A 200 -41.36 14.46 3.13
C ILE A 200 -41.96 14.65 4.54
N ARG A 201 -42.53 15.81 4.86
CA ARG A 201 -43.09 16.19 6.18
C ARG A 201 -43.98 15.10 6.80
N ASN A 202 -44.84 14.49 5.98
CA ASN A 202 -45.80 13.48 6.43
C ASN A 202 -45.18 12.10 6.71
N GLN A 203 -43.92 11.86 6.32
CA GLN A 203 -43.16 10.64 6.56
C GLN A 203 -42.19 10.78 7.74
N LEU A 204 -42.15 11.95 8.40
CA LEU A 204 -41.16 12.28 9.43
C LEU A 204 -41.81 12.64 10.77
N ALA A 205 -41.10 12.39 11.87
CA ALA A 205 -41.47 12.77 13.22
C ALA A 205 -40.29 13.42 13.96
N VAL A 206 -40.58 14.24 14.96
CA VAL A 206 -39.65 14.68 16.01
C VAL A 206 -40.17 14.14 17.34
N ASP A 207 -39.36 14.18 18.39
CA ASP A 207 -39.81 13.85 19.73
C ASP A 207 -40.83 14.91 20.18
N ASP A 208 -42.05 14.50 20.55
CA ASP A 208 -43.08 15.44 21.02
C ASP A 208 -42.63 16.09 22.33
N SER A 209 -42.37 17.40 22.30
CA SER A 209 -42.05 18.16 23.50
C SER A 209 -43.35 18.45 24.28
N GLU A 210 -43.48 17.86 25.46
CA GLU A 210 -44.61 18.13 26.36
C GLU A 210 -44.79 19.63 26.62
N SER A 211 -46.04 20.04 26.74
CA SER A 211 -46.42 21.42 27.00
C SER A 211 -46.70 21.65 28.48
N SER A 212 -46.05 22.69 29.02
CA SER A 212 -46.47 23.48 30.21
C SER A 212 -46.18 22.93 31.61
N ASN A 213 -45.18 23.55 32.27
CA ASN A 213 -45.25 24.34 33.53
C ASN A 213 -46.33 23.97 34.60
N ASN A 214 -46.10 24.06 35.92
CA ASN A 214 -45.29 25.07 36.64
C ASN A 214 -45.12 24.74 38.15
N THR A 215 -44.36 25.60 38.88
CA THR A 215 -44.42 25.83 40.36
C THR A 215 -43.60 24.86 41.26
N GLN A 216 -42.71 25.26 42.19
CA GLN A 216 -41.91 26.50 42.41
C GLN A 216 -40.76 26.20 43.45
N PRO A 217 -39.99 27.14 44.08
CA PRO A 217 -38.54 26.99 44.17
C PRO A 217 -37.93 26.95 45.59
N ASN A 218 -36.64 26.62 45.66
CA ASN A 218 -35.58 27.17 46.54
C ASN A 218 -34.28 26.42 46.17
N GLY A 219 -33.10 27.01 45.98
CA GLY A 219 -32.68 28.39 46.20
C GLY A 219 -31.37 28.46 46.99
N HIS A 220 -30.22 28.07 46.42
CA HIS A 220 -28.90 28.61 46.80
C HIS A 220 -27.74 28.21 45.85
N LEU A 221 -26.90 29.19 45.55
CA LEU A 221 -25.47 29.12 45.21
C LEU A 221 -24.80 30.09 46.22
N PRO A 222 -23.48 30.02 46.56
CA PRO A 222 -22.39 29.71 45.62
C PRO A 222 -21.16 28.97 46.22
N ALA A 223 -20.05 28.94 45.44
CA ALA A 223 -18.65 28.97 45.90
C ALA A 223 -18.08 27.67 46.57
N SER A 224 -16.77 27.37 46.57
CA SER A 224 -15.57 27.89 45.86
C SER A 224 -14.33 27.03 46.20
N ALA A 225 -13.24 27.18 45.43
CA ALA A 225 -11.83 26.91 45.81
C ALA A 225 -11.42 25.42 45.99
N GLU A 226 -10.35 24.97 45.33
CA GLU A 226 -8.97 24.80 45.86
C GLU A 226 -8.91 23.81 47.06
N ASN A 227 -8.05 22.78 47.08
CA ASN A 227 -6.60 22.95 46.90
C ASN A 227 -5.85 21.61 46.69
N ASP A 228 -4.59 21.75 46.28
CA ASP A 228 -3.45 20.82 46.31
C ASP A 228 -3.51 19.62 47.29
N ARG A 229 -2.98 18.45 46.86
CA ARG A 229 -1.58 18.09 47.15
C ARG A 229 -1.08 16.82 46.45
N ILE A 230 0.16 16.90 46.01
CA ILE A 230 1.01 15.81 45.54
C ILE A 230 1.50 15.00 46.75
N ASN A 231 1.56 13.67 46.64
CA ASN A 231 2.76 12.92 47.05
C ASN A 231 2.85 11.53 46.42
N THR A 232 4.06 11.20 45.99
CA THR A 232 4.48 9.90 45.45
C THR A 232 4.88 8.95 46.57
N VAL A 233 4.87 7.63 46.29
CA VAL A 233 5.96 6.65 46.58
C VAL A 233 5.45 5.21 46.40
N SER A 234 6.25 4.43 45.67
CA SER A 234 6.33 2.95 45.64
C SER A 234 7.76 2.59 46.09
N PRO A 235 8.12 1.39 46.61
CA PRO A 235 7.68 0.09 46.04
C PRO A 235 7.69 -1.21 46.91
N LYS A 236 7.12 -2.29 46.31
CA LYS A 236 7.57 -3.71 46.35
C LYS A 236 7.12 -4.64 47.53
N PRO A 237 7.32 -5.99 47.46
CA PRO A 237 6.25 -7.01 47.65
C PRO A 237 6.57 -7.95 48.87
N PRO A 238 6.12 -9.23 49.02
CA PRO A 238 5.19 -10.07 48.24
C PRO A 238 4.12 -10.85 49.05
N ASN A 239 3.15 -11.49 48.38
CA ASN A 239 3.04 -12.96 48.37
C ASN A 239 1.95 -13.50 47.43
N THR A 240 2.12 -14.77 47.09
CA THR A 240 1.26 -15.64 46.27
C THR A 240 -0.07 -15.95 46.92
N ASP A 241 -1.12 -16.11 46.10
CA ASP A 241 -1.98 -17.29 46.23
C ASP A 241 -2.57 -17.72 44.89
N HIS A 242 -2.76 -19.04 44.74
CA HIS A 242 -3.31 -19.65 43.54
C HIS A 242 -4.85 -19.57 43.53
N ASN A 243 -5.45 -19.30 42.37
CA ASN A 243 -6.64 -20.05 41.96
C ASN A 243 -6.89 -20.01 40.45
N ASN A 244 -7.25 -21.16 39.91
CA ASN A 244 -7.69 -21.31 38.52
C ASN A 244 -9.09 -20.71 38.33
N HIS A 245 -9.30 -19.94 37.27
CA HIS A 245 -10.45 -20.15 36.39
C HIS A 245 -10.23 -19.51 35.00
N SER A 246 -10.94 -20.05 34.02
CA SER A 246 -10.57 -20.01 32.61
C SER A 246 -11.21 -18.86 31.82
N ASN A 247 -10.58 -18.61 30.66
CA ASN A 247 -11.15 -18.02 29.43
C ASN A 247 -11.18 -16.49 29.25
N CYS A 248 -10.97 -16.12 27.98
CA CYS A 248 -11.02 -14.78 27.40
C CYS A 248 -9.92 -13.78 27.82
N ARG A 249 -8.67 -14.09 27.44
CA ARG A 249 -7.68 -13.03 27.16
C ARG A 249 -7.68 -12.72 25.67
N ILE A 250 -8.01 -11.46 25.36
CA ILE A 250 -7.85 -10.86 24.04
C ILE A 250 -6.38 -11.00 23.63
N LEU A 251 -6.12 -11.67 22.51
CA LEU A 251 -4.79 -11.72 21.91
C LEU A 251 -4.43 -10.33 21.36
N SER A 252 -3.74 -9.53 22.17
CA SER A 252 -2.87 -8.48 21.65
C SER A 252 -1.74 -9.17 20.89
N THR A 253 -1.84 -9.24 19.57
CA THR A 253 -0.85 -9.89 18.72
C THR A 253 0.43 -9.08 18.68
N SER A 254 1.36 -9.39 19.59
CA SER A 254 2.77 -9.09 19.39
C SER A 254 3.25 -9.79 18.12
N THR A 255 4.13 -9.12 17.37
CA THR A 255 4.66 -9.59 16.09
C THR A 255 5.37 -10.94 16.18
N GLU A 256 5.94 -11.25 17.35
CA GLU A 256 6.59 -12.53 17.67
C GLU A 256 5.64 -13.72 17.48
N ASN A 257 4.42 -13.65 18.04
CA ASN A 257 3.44 -14.73 17.93
C ASN A 257 2.98 -14.98 16.48
N MET A 258 2.99 -13.96 15.62
CA MET A 258 2.66 -14.12 14.20
C MET A 258 3.81 -14.77 13.42
N LEU A 259 5.06 -14.47 13.79
CA LEU A 259 6.25 -14.98 13.12
C LEU A 259 6.41 -16.49 13.31
N ASP A 260 6.09 -17.00 14.51
CA ASP A 260 6.11 -18.43 14.82
C ASP A 260 5.02 -19.21 14.07
N ILE A 261 3.81 -18.66 13.94
CA ILE A 261 2.71 -19.25 13.15
C ILE A 261 3.09 -19.33 11.66
N LEU A 262 3.78 -18.31 11.14
CA LEU A 262 4.19 -18.23 9.73
C LEU A 262 5.50 -18.98 9.41
N GLN A 263 6.18 -19.56 10.42
CA GLN A 263 7.46 -20.26 10.26
C GLN A 263 7.48 -21.34 9.16
N PRO A 264 6.41 -22.12 8.92
CA PRO A 264 6.36 -23.08 7.80
C PRO A 264 6.37 -22.40 6.42
N ILE A 265 5.73 -21.23 6.28
CA ILE A 265 5.64 -20.47 5.02
C ILE A 265 6.99 -19.82 4.69
N PHE A 266 7.72 -19.33 5.70
CA PHE A 266 9.10 -18.85 5.53
C PHE A 266 10.08 -19.94 5.06
N LYS A 267 9.72 -21.23 5.12
CA LYS A 267 10.52 -22.32 4.53
C LYS A 267 10.20 -22.59 3.06
N SER A 268 9.00 -22.23 2.55
CA SER A 268 8.56 -22.60 1.19
C SER A 268 8.90 -21.59 0.08
N GLY A 269 9.24 -20.34 0.42
CA GLY A 269 9.61 -19.34 -0.59
C GLY A 269 10.93 -19.69 -1.30
N ALA A 270 10.87 -20.06 -2.59
CA ALA A 270 12.05 -20.38 -3.39
C ALA A 270 12.85 -19.12 -3.75
N ARG A 271 13.70 -18.67 -2.83
CA ARG A 271 14.65 -17.57 -3.04
C ARG A 271 15.97 -18.14 -3.61
N PRO A 272 16.62 -17.48 -4.59
CA PRO A 272 17.83 -18.04 -5.19
C PRO A 272 18.95 -18.24 -4.16
N LYS A 273 19.63 -19.39 -4.25
CA LYS A 273 20.87 -19.62 -3.49
C LYS A 273 22.00 -18.87 -4.15
N VAL A 274 22.25 -17.64 -3.70
CA VAL A 274 23.36 -16.81 -4.19
C VAL A 274 24.65 -17.08 -3.42
N THR A 275 25.79 -17.01 -4.10
CA THR A 275 27.09 -16.86 -3.45
C THR A 275 27.22 -15.42 -2.96
N PRO A 276 27.53 -15.15 -1.67
CA PRO A 276 27.68 -13.80 -1.16
C PRO A 276 28.68 -12.96 -1.98
N PHE A 277 28.29 -11.72 -2.30
CA PHE A 277 29.14 -10.81 -3.06
C PHE A 277 30.48 -10.56 -2.37
N ASN A 278 31.57 -10.55 -3.14
CA ASN A 278 32.94 -10.48 -2.62
C ASN A 278 33.48 -9.03 -2.51
N PHE A 279 32.74 -8.04 -3.01
CA PHE A 279 33.11 -6.61 -3.05
C PHE A 279 34.44 -6.33 -3.79
N LYS A 280 34.85 -7.23 -4.69
CA LYS A 280 36.06 -7.12 -5.50
C LYS A 280 35.86 -7.62 -6.93
N HIS A 281 36.14 -6.77 -7.91
CA HIS A 281 36.29 -7.17 -9.31
C HIS A 281 37.74 -6.98 -9.75
N LYS A 282 38.34 -7.99 -10.39
CA LYS A 282 39.77 -7.98 -10.82
C LYS A 282 40.71 -7.50 -9.71
N ASN A 283 40.54 -8.04 -8.49
CA ASN A 283 41.24 -7.68 -7.24
C ASN A 283 41.10 -6.22 -6.74
N ARG A 284 40.38 -5.33 -7.45
CA ARG A 284 40.12 -3.95 -7.03
C ARG A 284 38.82 -3.87 -6.21
N SER A 285 38.75 -2.95 -5.25
CA SER A 285 37.50 -2.65 -4.52
C SER A 285 36.43 -2.14 -5.47
N VAL A 286 35.22 -2.68 -5.36
CA VAL A 286 34.03 -2.19 -6.07
C VAL A 286 32.87 -1.90 -5.11
N VAL A 287 31.95 -1.06 -5.56
CA VAL A 287 30.65 -0.79 -4.93
C VAL A 287 29.57 -0.95 -6.00
N ARG A 288 28.41 -1.49 -5.62
CA ARG A 288 27.23 -1.55 -6.48
C ARG A 288 26.26 -0.44 -6.12
N LEU A 289 25.91 0.37 -7.12
CA LEU A 289 24.89 1.40 -7.05
C LEU A 289 23.63 0.86 -7.70
N ALA A 290 22.49 1.01 -7.04
CA ALA A 290 21.21 0.53 -7.51
C ALA A 290 20.12 1.61 -7.44
N SER A 291 19.09 1.44 -8.26
CA SER A 291 17.85 2.21 -8.18
C SER A 291 16.65 1.27 -8.17
N TRP A 292 15.59 1.64 -7.45
CA TRP A 292 14.38 0.83 -7.35
C TRP A 292 13.14 1.70 -7.06
N ASN A 293 12.22 1.79 -8.03
CA ASN A 293 10.84 2.18 -7.74
C ASN A 293 10.17 1.05 -6.95
N VAL A 294 9.67 1.34 -5.75
CA VAL A 294 9.06 0.36 -4.83
C VAL A 294 7.53 0.44 -4.76
N GLU A 295 6.89 1.15 -5.71
CA GLU A 295 5.45 1.27 -5.92
C GLU A 295 4.69 1.62 -4.63
N ARG A 296 4.46 2.91 -4.39
CA ARG A 296 3.71 3.42 -3.20
C ARG A 296 4.16 2.82 -1.87
N PHE A 297 5.45 2.90 -1.56
CA PHE A 297 6.01 2.31 -0.36
C PHE A 297 5.66 3.15 0.88
N ASP A 298 4.56 2.77 1.54
CA ASP A 298 4.04 3.36 2.77
C ASP A 298 4.30 2.50 4.01
N GLY A 299 3.91 3.03 5.18
CA GLY A 299 4.11 2.39 6.47
C GLY A 299 3.50 0.99 6.57
N GLU A 300 2.39 0.74 5.87
CA GLU A 300 1.67 -0.54 5.86
C GLU A 300 2.40 -1.56 4.97
N LYS A 301 2.87 -1.13 3.79
CA LYS A 301 3.72 -1.94 2.90
C LYS A 301 5.04 -2.30 3.58
N ALA A 302 5.64 -1.37 4.33
CA ALA A 302 6.85 -1.59 5.11
C ALA A 302 6.63 -2.48 6.38
N ASP A 303 5.43 -2.51 6.94
CA ASP A 303 5.08 -3.41 8.07
C ASP A 303 4.86 -4.87 7.63
N ASN A 304 4.61 -5.12 6.33
CA ASN A 304 4.52 -6.47 5.80
C ASN A 304 5.88 -7.21 5.87
N VAL A 305 5.89 -8.36 6.53
CA VAL A 305 7.11 -9.16 6.78
C VAL A 305 7.71 -9.72 5.48
N GLY A 306 6.87 -10.13 4.52
CA GLY A 306 7.31 -10.60 3.20
C GLY A 306 7.94 -9.49 2.36
N VAL A 307 7.39 -8.27 2.42
CA VAL A 307 7.98 -7.08 1.78
C VAL A 307 9.35 -6.76 2.37
N ARG A 308 9.48 -6.72 3.70
CA ARG A 308 10.80 -6.51 4.35
C ARG A 308 11.78 -7.61 3.97
N GLU A 309 11.36 -8.88 3.95
CA GLU A 309 12.21 -9.98 3.52
C GLU A 309 12.70 -9.80 2.07
N VAL A 310 11.79 -9.48 1.14
CA VAL A 310 12.13 -9.23 -0.28
C VAL A 310 13.17 -8.12 -0.38
N ILE A 311 12.87 -6.93 0.14
CA ILE A 311 13.75 -5.77 0.02
C ILE A 311 15.11 -6.02 0.69
N CYS A 312 15.13 -6.44 1.95
CA CYS A 312 16.37 -6.55 2.72
C CYS A 312 17.32 -7.60 2.14
N MET A 313 16.81 -8.78 1.79
CA MET A 313 17.67 -9.80 1.18
C MET A 313 18.04 -9.43 -0.26
N THR A 314 17.19 -8.73 -1.04
CA THR A 314 17.56 -8.31 -2.42
C THR A 314 18.80 -7.41 -2.39
N ILE A 315 18.88 -6.53 -1.39
CA ILE A 315 20.05 -5.68 -1.11
C ILE A 315 21.27 -6.53 -0.73
N LEU A 316 21.13 -7.44 0.23
CA LEU A 316 22.22 -8.27 0.76
C LEU A 316 22.76 -9.29 -0.26
N GLU A 317 21.87 -9.95 -0.99
CA GLU A 317 22.16 -10.99 -1.99
C GLU A 317 22.93 -10.42 -3.19
N ASN A 318 22.54 -9.21 -3.64
CA ASN A 318 23.20 -8.54 -4.75
C ASN A 318 24.40 -7.68 -4.30
N GLY A 319 24.63 -7.54 -2.99
CA GLY A 319 25.76 -6.79 -2.44
C GLY A 319 25.74 -5.31 -2.78
N PHE A 320 24.55 -4.69 -2.80
CA PHE A 320 24.41 -3.26 -3.03
C PHE A 320 25.12 -2.45 -1.94
N GLY A 321 25.68 -1.29 -2.31
CA GLY A 321 26.32 -0.35 -1.38
C GLY A 321 25.56 0.97 -1.26
N VAL A 322 24.89 1.41 -2.33
CA VAL A 322 23.90 2.49 -2.32
C VAL A 322 22.68 2.03 -3.13
N VAL A 323 21.48 2.28 -2.59
CA VAL A 323 20.20 2.08 -3.27
C VAL A 323 19.41 3.37 -3.22
N ALA A 324 19.01 3.90 -4.37
CA ALA A 324 18.04 4.97 -4.50
C ALA A 324 16.62 4.37 -4.60
N PHE A 325 15.70 4.88 -3.79
CA PHE A 325 14.30 4.46 -3.76
C PHE A 325 13.39 5.56 -4.29
N GLN A 326 12.54 5.20 -5.24
CA GLN A 326 11.45 6.03 -5.77
C GLN A 326 10.09 5.54 -5.24
N GLU A 327 9.06 6.38 -5.33
CA GLU A 327 7.71 6.14 -4.78
C GLU A 327 7.62 5.80 -3.28
N LEU A 328 8.50 6.38 -2.46
CA LEU A 328 8.25 6.42 -1.02
C LEU A 328 6.99 7.30 -0.77
N ALA A 329 6.04 6.80 0.02
CA ALA A 329 4.78 7.48 0.30
C ALA A 329 4.78 8.26 1.64
N ASP A 330 5.78 8.02 2.49
CA ASP A 330 6.02 8.73 3.74
C ASP A 330 7.51 8.76 4.12
N GLU A 331 7.88 9.64 5.06
CA GLU A 331 9.27 9.85 5.49
C GLU A 331 9.82 8.75 6.42
N SER A 332 8.95 7.89 6.97
CA SER A 332 9.31 6.91 8.01
C SER A 332 9.63 5.52 7.45
N SER A 333 8.98 5.10 6.35
CA SER A 333 8.97 3.71 5.89
C SER A 333 10.32 3.16 5.47
N LEU A 334 11.20 3.98 4.87
CA LEU A 334 12.56 3.53 4.53
C LEU A 334 13.41 3.25 5.78
N ASN A 335 13.16 3.93 6.90
CA ASN A 335 13.86 3.66 8.16
C ASN A 335 13.55 2.24 8.65
N LYS A 336 12.32 1.73 8.49
CA LYS A 336 11.99 0.34 8.85
C LYS A 336 12.83 -0.70 8.09
N ILE A 337 13.21 -0.42 6.84
CA ILE A 337 14.13 -1.26 6.06
C ILE A 337 15.58 -1.12 6.55
N CYS A 338 16.00 0.11 6.88
CA CYS A 338 17.33 0.36 7.45
C CYS A 338 17.50 -0.33 8.82
N ASP A 339 16.48 -0.25 9.67
CA ASP A 339 16.42 -0.89 10.98
C ASP A 339 16.44 -2.42 10.87
N GLU A 340 15.69 -3.00 9.93
CA GLU A 340 15.68 -4.45 9.68
C GLU A 340 17.02 -4.97 9.14
N LEU A 341 17.74 -4.18 8.33
CA LEU A 341 19.08 -4.55 7.85
C LEU A 341 20.13 -4.53 8.98
N ASN A 342 20.01 -3.57 9.91
CA ASN A 342 20.92 -3.42 11.06
C ASN A 342 20.57 -4.39 12.22
N ASN A 343 19.29 -4.57 12.51
CA ASN A 343 18.75 -5.31 13.65
C ASN A 343 17.68 -6.33 13.17
N PRO A 344 18.09 -7.42 12.51
CA PRO A 344 17.17 -8.27 11.75
C PRO A 344 16.19 -9.06 12.63
N THR A 345 14.90 -8.87 12.37
CA THR A 345 13.78 -9.58 12.98
C THR A 345 13.27 -10.71 12.07
N VAL A 346 13.33 -10.51 10.75
CA VAL A 346 12.87 -11.46 9.74
C VAL A 346 13.80 -12.68 9.71
N PRO A 347 13.30 -13.93 9.79
CA PRO A 347 14.14 -15.12 9.96
C PRO A 347 15.21 -15.29 8.88
N ARG A 348 14.87 -15.02 7.60
CA ARG A 348 15.84 -15.13 6.50
C ARG A 348 16.92 -14.05 6.55
N VAL A 349 16.53 -12.81 6.78
CA VAL A 349 17.46 -11.67 6.96
C VAL A 349 18.39 -11.95 8.14
N LYS A 350 17.86 -12.48 9.24
CA LYS A 350 18.62 -12.92 10.42
C LYS A 350 19.54 -14.13 10.16
N SER A 351 19.19 -15.01 9.23
CA SER A 351 20.04 -16.15 8.81
C SER A 351 21.09 -15.84 7.73
N TRP A 352 21.07 -14.63 7.14
CA TRP A 352 22.06 -14.25 6.12
C TRP A 352 23.51 -14.43 6.62
N ALA A 353 24.27 -15.22 5.88
CA ALA A 353 25.65 -15.61 6.23
C ALA A 353 26.72 -14.75 5.53
N GLY A 354 26.33 -13.90 4.57
CA GLY A 354 27.24 -12.95 3.93
C GLY A 354 27.52 -11.73 4.81
N LYS A 355 28.22 -10.73 4.25
CA LYS A 355 28.39 -9.44 4.94
C LYS A 355 27.02 -8.80 5.15
N ARG A 356 26.80 -8.27 6.36
CA ARG A 356 25.55 -7.60 6.74
C ARG A 356 25.54 -6.12 6.41
N GLY A 357 26.68 -5.46 6.50
CA GLY A 357 26.79 -4.01 6.37
C GLY A 357 26.55 -3.26 7.69
N ALA A 358 26.60 -1.94 7.61
CA ALA A 358 26.20 -1.00 8.66
C ALA A 358 25.43 0.14 7.98
N TRP A 359 24.10 0.05 8.01
CA TRP A 359 23.23 0.80 7.11
C TRP A 359 22.80 2.14 7.68
N LYS A 360 22.68 3.13 6.81
CA LYS A 360 21.99 4.39 7.07
C LYS A 360 21.07 4.71 5.90
N CYS A 361 19.99 5.44 6.17
CA CYS A 361 19.16 6.02 5.12
C CYS A 361 18.99 7.54 5.30
N VAL A 362 18.61 8.18 4.20
CA VAL A 362 18.02 9.52 4.18
C VAL A 362 16.76 9.45 3.31
N VAL A 363 15.70 10.14 3.74
CA VAL A 363 14.51 10.38 2.93
C VAL A 363 14.44 11.87 2.65
N SER A 364 14.10 12.23 1.43
CA SER A 364 13.87 13.61 1.02
C SER A 364 12.66 14.19 1.76
N LYS A 365 12.49 15.52 1.74
CA LYS A 365 11.13 16.11 1.86
C LYS A 365 10.29 15.66 0.65
N SER A 366 9.00 15.97 0.59
CA SER A 366 8.21 15.56 -0.58
C SER A 366 8.75 16.15 -1.90
N THR A 367 9.02 15.26 -2.87
CA THR A 367 9.53 15.58 -4.20
C THR A 367 8.41 16.07 -5.12
N GLY A 368 7.20 15.52 -4.98
CA GLY A 368 6.03 15.83 -5.79
C GLY A 368 4.72 15.27 -5.20
N ARG A 369 3.62 15.37 -5.98
CA ARG A 369 2.32 14.76 -5.65
C ARG A 369 2.03 13.59 -6.57
N MET A 370 1.60 12.48 -6.00
CA MET A 370 1.03 11.34 -6.72
C MET A 370 -0.48 11.27 -6.43
N TYR A 371 -1.29 11.70 -7.39
CA TYR A 371 -2.77 11.73 -7.30
C TYR A 371 -3.32 12.48 -6.06
N ARG A 372 -3.46 11.79 -4.91
CA ARG A 372 -3.94 12.34 -3.63
C ARG A 372 -2.91 12.26 -2.49
N SER A 373 -1.78 11.60 -2.69
CA SER A 373 -0.69 11.47 -1.72
C SER A 373 0.53 12.30 -2.14
N MET A 374 1.45 12.47 -1.19
CA MET A 374 2.77 13.05 -1.43
C MET A 374 3.72 11.92 -1.82
N GLU A 375 4.68 12.21 -2.72
CA GLU A 375 5.78 11.30 -3.04
C GLU A 375 7.08 11.84 -2.45
N TYR A 376 7.95 10.92 -2.05
CA TYR A 376 9.28 11.14 -1.50
C TYR A 376 10.28 10.24 -2.23
N ASN A 377 11.57 10.56 -2.13
CA ASN A 377 12.67 9.73 -2.63
C ASN A 377 13.63 9.48 -1.46
N GLY A 378 14.44 8.43 -1.53
CA GLY A 378 15.40 8.15 -0.47
C GLY A 378 16.66 7.47 -0.95
N PHE A 379 17.72 7.57 -0.17
CA PHE A 379 18.92 6.77 -0.34
C PHE A 379 19.12 5.89 0.89
N LEU A 380 19.49 4.63 0.66
CA LEU A 380 19.89 3.66 1.67
C LEU A 380 21.31 3.18 1.32
N TYR A 381 22.25 3.25 2.27
CA TYR A 381 23.66 3.01 1.99
C TYR A 381 24.41 2.32 3.13
N ASP A 382 25.39 1.49 2.76
CA ASP A 382 26.20 0.68 3.67
C ASP A 382 27.52 1.37 4.02
N THR A 383 27.58 1.97 5.21
CA THR A 383 28.76 2.67 5.71
C THR A 383 29.96 1.74 5.94
N SER A 384 29.76 0.44 6.13
CA SER A 384 30.86 -0.53 6.30
C SER A 384 31.70 -0.72 5.02
N GLN A 385 31.14 -0.38 3.86
CA GLN A 385 31.86 -0.37 2.58
C GLN A 385 32.75 0.88 2.41
N GLY A 386 32.81 1.77 3.40
CA GLY A 386 33.51 3.05 3.33
C GLY A 386 32.71 4.13 2.60
N ILE A 387 31.37 4.01 2.61
CA ILE A 387 30.43 4.92 1.95
C ILE A 387 29.94 5.95 2.97
N SER A 388 29.94 7.22 2.60
CA SER A 388 29.36 8.30 3.40
C SER A 388 28.57 9.26 2.50
N LEU A 389 27.35 9.60 2.91
CA LEU A 389 26.61 10.72 2.35
C LEU A 389 27.12 12.01 3.02
N LYS A 390 27.56 12.98 2.22
CA LYS A 390 28.02 14.31 2.70
C LYS A 390 26.86 15.27 2.86
N SER A 391 26.01 15.33 1.86
CA SER A 391 24.83 16.18 1.79
C SER A 391 23.80 15.56 0.84
N SER A 392 22.54 15.94 0.99
CA SER A 392 21.48 15.57 0.06
C SER A 392 20.40 16.64 0.04
N ALA A 393 19.84 16.90 -1.13
CA ALA A 393 18.78 17.90 -1.30
C ALA A 393 17.87 17.57 -2.48
N ILE A 394 16.70 18.19 -2.47
CA ILE A 394 15.79 18.19 -3.61
C ILE A 394 16.11 19.41 -4.44
N LEU A 395 16.14 19.26 -5.76
CA LEU A 395 16.26 20.37 -6.69
C LEU A 395 15.20 21.46 -6.38
N GLU A 396 15.65 22.67 -6.03
CA GLU A 396 14.77 23.78 -5.68
C GLU A 396 14.30 24.54 -6.93
N LYS A 397 13.21 25.31 -6.76
CA LYS A 397 12.67 26.12 -7.85
C LYS A 397 13.46 27.42 -7.99
N PRO A 398 13.77 27.88 -9.22
CA PRO A 398 14.28 29.23 -9.44
C PRO A 398 13.23 30.29 -9.06
N ASN A 399 11.94 29.96 -9.20
CA ASN A 399 10.86 30.87 -8.86
C ASN A 399 9.59 30.12 -8.40
N LYS A 400 8.77 30.70 -7.52
CA LYS A 400 7.57 30.02 -7.00
C LYS A 400 6.53 29.69 -8.10
N ALA A 401 6.54 30.45 -9.19
CA ALA A 401 5.56 30.39 -10.28
C ALA A 401 5.78 29.25 -11.29
N THR A 402 7.01 28.78 -11.51
CA THR A 402 7.29 27.73 -12.51
C THR A 402 6.95 26.33 -11.98
N LYS A 403 6.53 25.44 -12.88
CA LYS A 403 6.35 24.00 -12.62
C LYS A 403 7.35 23.25 -13.49
N ASP A 404 8.59 23.21 -13.04
CA ASP A 404 9.68 22.62 -13.84
C ASP A 404 9.59 21.09 -13.82
N PHE A 405 9.45 20.47 -12.65
CA PHE A 405 9.13 19.04 -12.52
C PHE A 405 7.87 18.83 -11.68
N VAL A 406 7.06 17.83 -12.05
CA VAL A 406 6.00 17.24 -11.22
C VAL A 406 6.62 16.57 -9.99
N ARG A 407 7.76 15.88 -10.19
CA ARG A 407 8.57 15.23 -9.16
C ARG A 407 10.01 15.71 -9.26
N ARG A 408 10.40 16.51 -8.28
CA ARG A 408 11.72 17.16 -8.27
C ARG A 408 12.82 16.12 -7.99
N PRO A 409 13.90 16.06 -8.79
CA PRO A 409 15.00 15.15 -8.57
C PRO A 409 15.60 15.28 -7.15
N PHE A 410 15.99 14.14 -6.58
CA PHE A 410 16.63 14.06 -5.27
C PHE A 410 18.11 13.69 -5.43
N VAL A 411 18.99 14.58 -4.98
CA VAL A 411 20.43 14.49 -5.17
C VAL A 411 21.10 14.10 -3.85
N GLY A 412 22.07 13.18 -3.92
CA GLY A 412 22.94 12.81 -2.82
C GLY A 412 24.41 12.90 -3.23
N ILE A 413 25.22 13.56 -2.41
CA ILE A 413 26.67 13.71 -2.59
C ILE A 413 27.35 12.62 -1.77
N PHE A 414 27.98 11.66 -2.44
CA PHE A 414 28.55 10.48 -1.79
C PHE A 414 30.06 10.46 -1.90
N LYS A 415 30.76 10.11 -0.80
CA LYS A 415 32.17 9.72 -0.83
C LYS A 415 32.30 8.25 -0.45
N MET A 416 32.90 7.47 -1.35
CA MET A 416 33.09 6.01 -1.31
C MET A 416 34.60 5.71 -1.32
N LYS A 417 35.20 5.56 -0.14
CA LYS A 417 36.66 5.41 0.05
C LYS A 417 37.48 6.56 -0.54
N ARG A 418 37.92 6.43 -1.80
CA ARG A 418 38.78 7.36 -2.56
C ARG A 418 38.13 7.78 -3.88
N PHE A 419 36.81 7.80 -3.88
CA PHE A 419 35.98 8.19 -5.00
C PHE A 419 34.83 9.01 -4.42
N ASP A 420 34.54 10.22 -4.89
CA ASP A 420 33.23 10.85 -4.71
C ASP A 420 32.42 10.95 -6.00
N CYS A 421 31.11 11.14 -5.83
CA CYS A 421 30.19 11.29 -6.94
C CYS A 421 28.89 11.99 -6.51
N ILE A 422 28.21 12.53 -7.51
CA ILE A 422 26.85 13.04 -7.39
C ILE A 422 25.87 11.97 -7.91
N ILE A 423 25.03 11.43 -7.03
CA ILE A 423 23.94 10.51 -7.42
C ILE A 423 22.62 11.27 -7.40
N THR A 424 21.94 11.31 -8.55
CA THR A 424 20.65 11.98 -8.71
C THR A 424 19.56 10.95 -9.01
N SER A 425 18.61 10.83 -8.08
CA SER A 425 17.37 10.08 -8.25
C SER A 425 16.37 10.89 -9.07
N VAL A 426 15.95 10.33 -10.20
CA VAL A 426 14.97 10.90 -11.14
C VAL A 426 13.75 9.99 -11.20
N HIS A 427 12.54 10.56 -11.17
CA HIS A 427 11.29 9.83 -11.41
C HIS A 427 10.37 10.66 -12.31
N LEU A 428 10.51 10.46 -13.62
CA LEU A 428 9.73 11.19 -14.63
C LEU A 428 8.26 10.77 -14.60
N LYS A 429 7.34 11.63 -15.05
CA LYS A 429 5.91 11.32 -15.07
C LYS A 429 5.59 10.20 -16.10
N ALA A 430 5.09 9.07 -15.61
CA ALA A 430 4.52 8.02 -16.46
C ALA A 430 3.39 8.55 -17.34
N THR A 431 3.31 8.07 -18.58
CA THR A 431 2.29 8.46 -19.55
C THR A 431 0.94 7.83 -19.23
N GLY A 432 -0.09 8.66 -19.10
CA GLY A 432 -1.47 8.22 -19.27
C GLY A 432 -1.76 7.97 -20.75
N LEU A 433 -2.97 7.50 -21.05
CA LEU A 433 -3.46 7.35 -22.43
C LEU A 433 -3.88 8.70 -23.07
N SER A 434 -3.51 9.84 -22.46
CA SER A 434 -3.86 11.20 -22.87
C SER A 434 -2.65 11.92 -23.46
N ASN A 435 -2.86 12.63 -24.57
CA ASN A 435 -1.80 13.42 -25.22
C ASN A 435 -1.16 14.45 -24.26
N GLU A 436 -1.95 15.04 -23.35
CA GLU A 436 -1.46 15.97 -22.32
C GLU A 436 -0.39 15.35 -21.39
N ASP A 437 -0.40 14.03 -21.19
CA ASP A 437 0.61 13.34 -20.39
C ASP A 437 1.91 13.12 -21.17
N LEU A 438 1.84 12.93 -22.49
CA LEU A 438 2.99 12.84 -23.39
C LEU A 438 3.71 14.19 -23.49
N ASP A 439 2.97 15.28 -23.72
CA ASP A 439 3.51 16.64 -23.74
C ASP A 439 4.19 17.00 -22.40
N GLN A 440 3.61 16.54 -21.28
CA GLN A 440 4.18 16.76 -19.95
C GLN A 440 5.44 15.93 -19.69
N LEU A 441 5.51 14.68 -20.18
CA LEU A 441 6.72 13.86 -20.08
C LEU A 441 7.87 14.45 -20.90
N GLN A 442 7.63 14.80 -22.17
CA GLN A 442 8.63 15.48 -23.01
C GLN A 442 9.16 16.74 -22.31
N ALA A 443 8.26 17.56 -21.77
CA ALA A 443 8.63 18.77 -21.05
C ALA A 443 9.39 18.53 -19.73
N GLU A 444 9.39 17.32 -19.15
CA GLU A 444 10.31 16.95 -18.06
C GLU A 444 11.66 16.45 -18.58
N ILE A 445 11.67 15.68 -19.68
CA ILE A 445 12.90 15.17 -20.31
C ILE A 445 13.78 16.32 -20.80
N ASP A 446 13.20 17.32 -21.47
CA ASP A 446 13.86 18.55 -21.93
C ASP A 446 14.55 19.35 -20.80
N LYS A 447 14.18 19.07 -19.53
CA LYS A 447 14.75 19.70 -18.35
C LYS A 447 15.83 18.86 -17.67
N VAL A 448 15.97 17.56 -17.96
CA VAL A 448 17.05 16.73 -17.39
C VAL A 448 18.45 17.29 -17.73
N PRO A 449 18.74 17.79 -18.95
CA PRO A 449 20.00 18.48 -19.23
C PRO A 449 20.26 19.75 -18.39
N LYS A 450 19.18 20.41 -17.93
CA LYS A 450 19.24 21.56 -17.01
C LYS A 450 19.52 21.15 -15.57
N VAL A 451 19.07 19.95 -15.16
CA VAL A 451 19.48 19.34 -13.87
C VAL A 451 20.99 19.13 -13.89
N VAL A 452 21.52 18.50 -14.95
CA VAL A 452 22.96 18.31 -15.10
C VAL A 452 23.71 19.64 -15.08
N LYS A 453 23.27 20.66 -15.84
CA LYS A 453 23.90 21.99 -15.80
C LYS A 453 23.89 22.60 -14.40
N ALA A 454 22.78 22.51 -13.66
CA ALA A 454 22.72 23.04 -12.29
C ALA A 454 23.62 22.31 -11.29
N LEU A 455 23.98 21.04 -11.54
CA LEU A 455 24.99 20.30 -10.79
C LEU A 455 26.41 20.77 -11.17
N GLU A 456 26.70 20.87 -12.47
CA GLU A 456 27.96 21.37 -13.04
C GLU A 456 28.27 22.81 -12.57
N ASP A 457 27.28 23.69 -12.53
CA ASP A 457 27.39 25.09 -12.10
C ASP A 457 27.65 25.22 -10.57
N HIS A 458 27.11 24.31 -9.76
CA HIS A 458 27.22 24.35 -8.29
C HIS A 458 28.43 23.59 -7.74
N TYR A 459 28.93 22.60 -8.49
CA TYR A 459 30.18 21.88 -8.23
C TYR A 459 31.13 22.00 -9.43
N PRO A 460 31.74 23.18 -9.69
CA PRO A 460 32.58 23.38 -10.86
C PRO A 460 33.78 22.42 -10.87
N GLY A 461 33.87 21.60 -11.91
CA GLY A 461 34.96 20.64 -12.12
C GLY A 461 34.66 19.21 -11.66
N GLU A 462 33.57 19.00 -10.91
CA GLU A 462 33.02 17.68 -10.62
C GLU A 462 32.42 17.07 -11.89
N LYS A 463 32.83 15.84 -12.22
CA LYS A 463 32.41 15.14 -13.45
C LYS A 463 31.80 13.78 -13.16
N ASP A 464 31.91 13.31 -11.94
CA ASP A 464 31.47 11.98 -11.55
C ASP A 464 29.97 11.98 -11.17
N ILE A 465 29.14 12.43 -12.13
CA ILE A 465 27.68 12.54 -12.03
C ILE A 465 26.99 11.25 -12.53
N ILE A 466 26.06 10.73 -11.75
CA ILE A 466 25.24 9.55 -12.04
C ILE A 466 23.76 9.92 -11.92
N LEU A 467 22.99 9.74 -12.98
CA LEU A 467 21.52 9.87 -12.94
C LEU A 467 20.91 8.47 -12.93
N LEU A 468 19.97 8.20 -12.04
CA LEU A 468 19.32 6.89 -11.94
C LEU A 468 17.86 7.00 -11.48
N GLY A 469 17.07 5.98 -11.76
CA GLY A 469 15.65 5.94 -11.42
C GLY A 469 14.75 5.58 -12.59
N ASP A 470 13.47 5.86 -12.43
CA ASP A 470 12.42 5.55 -13.40
C ASP A 470 12.22 6.73 -14.37
N PHE A 471 12.60 6.52 -15.62
CA PHE A 471 12.44 7.51 -16.70
C PHE A 471 11.22 7.22 -17.59
N ASN A 472 10.47 6.15 -17.35
CA ASN A 472 9.25 5.77 -18.07
C ASN A 472 9.36 5.57 -19.61
N LEU A 473 10.56 5.58 -20.19
CA LEU A 473 10.83 5.34 -21.62
C LEU A 473 12.07 4.46 -21.82
N GLU A 474 12.16 3.78 -22.98
CA GLU A 474 13.34 3.00 -23.38
C GLU A 474 14.56 3.93 -23.59
N PRO A 475 15.81 3.46 -23.37
CA PRO A 475 16.98 4.34 -23.32
C PRO A 475 17.52 4.75 -24.69
N ASP A 476 16.95 4.20 -25.76
CA ASP A 476 17.27 4.47 -27.16
C ASP A 476 16.30 5.45 -27.83
N GLN A 477 15.20 5.83 -27.18
CA GLN A 477 14.25 6.82 -27.71
C GLN A 477 14.93 8.19 -27.93
N GLU A 478 14.44 8.95 -28.90
CA GLU A 478 14.99 10.25 -29.30
C GLU A 478 14.96 11.30 -28.18
N ASP A 479 14.02 11.18 -27.23
CA ASP A 479 13.90 12.04 -26.06
C ASP A 479 15.22 12.12 -25.26
N PHE A 480 15.97 11.01 -25.18
CA PHE A 480 17.25 10.94 -24.47
C PHE A 480 18.47 11.31 -25.33
N ASP A 481 18.31 11.75 -26.59
CA ASP A 481 19.44 12.31 -27.35
C ASP A 481 20.04 13.53 -26.67
N CYS A 482 19.25 14.30 -25.92
CA CYS A 482 19.75 15.41 -25.11
C CYS A 482 20.81 14.97 -24.07
N LEU A 483 20.71 13.74 -23.54
CA LEU A 483 21.70 13.13 -22.64
C LEU A 483 22.86 12.50 -23.43
N ARG A 484 22.56 11.75 -24.50
CA ARG A 484 23.57 11.09 -25.35
C ARG A 484 24.51 12.11 -26.00
N ASN A 485 23.99 13.25 -26.46
CA ASN A 485 24.76 14.36 -27.03
C ASN A 485 25.62 15.09 -25.98
N LYS A 486 25.22 15.08 -24.70
CA LYS A 486 26.06 15.50 -23.57
C LYS A 486 27.11 14.44 -23.17
N GLY A 487 27.18 13.30 -23.85
CA GLY A 487 28.14 12.23 -23.59
C GLY A 487 27.72 11.25 -22.48
N PHE A 488 26.47 11.29 -22.01
CA PHE A 488 25.96 10.27 -21.10
C PHE A 488 25.73 8.95 -21.84
N SER A 489 25.90 7.84 -21.12
CA SER A 489 25.50 6.52 -21.63
C SER A 489 24.83 5.69 -20.54
N ASN A 490 23.78 4.96 -20.92
CA ASN A 490 23.08 4.06 -20.01
C ASN A 490 23.94 2.83 -19.69
N ALA A 491 23.97 2.43 -18.43
CA ALA A 491 24.63 1.22 -17.96
C ALA A 491 23.74 -0.03 -18.11
N ILE A 492 22.42 0.12 -18.24
CA ILE A 492 21.49 -1.00 -18.38
C ILE A 492 21.46 -1.48 -19.84
N PRO A 493 21.70 -2.77 -20.14
CA PRO A 493 21.77 -3.24 -21.52
C PRO A 493 20.44 -3.12 -22.27
N THR A 494 20.48 -2.58 -23.49
CA THR A 494 19.31 -2.42 -24.38
C THR A 494 18.52 -3.73 -24.54
N GLY A 495 17.19 -3.65 -24.49
CA GLY A 495 16.30 -4.81 -24.57
C GLY A 495 16.16 -5.61 -23.27
N THR A 496 16.79 -5.18 -22.16
CA THR A 496 16.63 -5.82 -20.85
C THR A 496 15.48 -5.19 -20.09
N PHE A 497 14.29 -5.79 -20.11
CA PHE A 497 13.13 -5.26 -19.40
C PHE A 497 13.41 -5.02 -17.90
N THR A 498 12.89 -3.91 -17.36
CA THR A 498 13.00 -3.51 -15.96
C THR A 498 11.69 -3.53 -15.19
N ASN A 499 10.54 -3.72 -15.86
CA ASN A 499 9.26 -3.96 -15.17
C ASN A 499 8.99 -5.46 -14.88
N ILE A 500 8.14 -5.79 -13.92
CA ILE A 500 7.74 -7.17 -13.57
C ILE A 500 6.29 -7.22 -13.12
N SER A 501 5.62 -8.37 -13.30
CA SER A 501 4.33 -8.62 -12.65
C SER A 501 4.10 -10.13 -12.52
N ASN A 502 3.19 -10.53 -11.62
CA ASN A 502 2.79 -11.93 -11.47
C ASN A 502 2.14 -12.53 -12.73
N LYS A 503 1.70 -11.69 -13.69
CA LYS A 503 1.21 -12.13 -15.01
C LYS A 503 2.32 -12.26 -16.05
N ASN A 504 3.42 -11.52 -15.87
CA ASN A 504 4.57 -11.54 -16.77
C ASN A 504 5.87 -11.32 -15.96
N MET A 505 6.42 -12.42 -15.45
CA MET A 505 7.67 -12.42 -14.68
C MET A 505 8.91 -12.06 -15.52
N LYS A 506 8.82 -12.10 -16.86
CA LYS A 506 9.92 -11.69 -17.76
C LYS A 506 9.98 -10.17 -17.97
N GLY A 507 8.90 -9.44 -17.69
CA GLY A 507 8.77 -8.03 -18.07
C GLY A 507 8.44 -7.83 -19.54
N SER A 508 8.25 -6.56 -19.92
CA SER A 508 7.82 -6.12 -21.24
C SER A 508 8.25 -4.68 -21.60
N ARG A 509 8.91 -3.96 -20.67
CA ARG A 509 9.28 -2.54 -20.77
C ARG A 509 10.60 -2.29 -20.05
N THR A 510 11.39 -1.35 -20.55
CA THR A 510 12.59 -0.82 -19.89
C THR A 510 12.36 0.65 -19.51
N TYR A 511 12.02 0.89 -18.25
CA TYR A 511 11.71 2.20 -17.70
C TYR A 511 12.80 2.74 -16.76
N ASP A 512 13.32 1.87 -15.87
CA ASP A 512 14.41 2.19 -14.96
C ASP A 512 15.79 2.16 -15.66
N HIS A 513 16.59 3.22 -15.49
CA HIS A 513 17.92 3.38 -16.10
C HIS A 513 18.98 3.86 -15.11
N ILE A 514 20.25 3.74 -15.51
CA ILE A 514 21.40 4.36 -14.84
C ILE A 514 22.28 5.01 -15.90
N TRP A 515 22.17 6.33 -16.03
CA TRP A 515 22.95 7.14 -16.94
C TRP A 515 24.25 7.61 -16.30
N LEU A 516 25.35 7.34 -16.97
CA LEU A 516 26.72 7.65 -16.55
C LEU A 516 27.31 8.73 -17.46
N THR A 517 27.95 9.75 -16.88
CA THR A 517 28.89 10.63 -17.60
C THR A 517 30.03 9.83 -18.24
N LYS A 518 30.77 10.47 -19.15
CA LYS A 518 31.96 9.89 -19.79
C LYS A 518 33.03 9.48 -18.76
N GLU A 519 33.16 10.24 -17.68
CA GLU A 519 34.08 10.01 -16.57
C GLU A 519 33.63 8.82 -15.70
N THR A 520 32.39 8.82 -15.19
CA THR A 520 31.84 7.70 -14.40
C THR A 520 31.79 6.38 -15.18
N LYS A 521 31.67 6.44 -16.52
CA LYS A 521 31.79 5.25 -17.37
C LYS A 521 33.15 4.56 -17.22
N ASN A 522 34.24 5.32 -17.12
CA ASN A 522 35.61 4.79 -17.07
C ASN A 522 35.95 4.08 -15.74
N ILE A 523 35.21 4.38 -14.67
CA ILE A 523 35.32 3.66 -13.38
C ILE A 523 34.37 2.46 -13.27
N THR A 524 33.52 2.18 -14.27
CA THR A 524 32.71 0.96 -14.23
C THR A 524 33.58 -0.30 -14.29
N SER A 525 33.11 -1.36 -13.65
CA SER A 525 33.69 -2.71 -13.77
C SER A 525 33.42 -3.37 -15.13
N GLY A 526 32.40 -2.87 -15.86
CA GLY A 526 31.73 -3.54 -16.96
C GLY A 526 30.51 -4.38 -16.53
N ASN A 527 30.28 -4.56 -15.22
CA ASN A 527 29.12 -5.29 -14.69
C ASN A 527 27.97 -4.33 -14.33
N SER A 528 26.79 -4.64 -14.85
CA SER A 528 25.50 -3.99 -14.56
C SER A 528 24.38 -5.01 -14.77
N GLY A 529 23.16 -4.68 -14.39
CA GLY A 529 22.01 -5.53 -14.70
C GLY A 529 20.72 -5.15 -14.00
N VAL A 530 19.76 -6.08 -14.09
CA VAL A 530 18.43 -5.99 -13.53
C VAL A 530 18.19 -7.20 -12.64
N VAL A 531 17.84 -6.99 -11.38
CA VAL A 531 17.47 -8.10 -10.48
C VAL A 531 16.06 -8.55 -10.82
N ARG A 532 15.89 -9.83 -11.20
CA ARG A 532 14.56 -10.39 -11.57
C ARG A 532 14.10 -11.55 -10.70
N GLU A 533 14.98 -12.08 -9.86
CA GLU A 533 14.71 -13.20 -8.96
C GLU A 533 14.53 -12.71 -7.51
N GLY A 534 13.81 -13.48 -6.70
CA GLY A 534 13.59 -13.14 -5.28
C GLY A 534 12.69 -11.93 -5.01
N LEU A 535 12.07 -11.33 -6.05
CA LEU A 535 11.19 -10.16 -5.92
C LEU A 535 9.75 -10.48 -5.46
N THR A 536 9.41 -11.76 -5.30
CA THR A 536 8.12 -12.23 -4.79
C THR A 536 8.26 -12.91 -3.44
N ASN A 537 7.20 -12.87 -2.62
CA ASN A 537 7.12 -13.64 -1.39
C ASN A 537 5.66 -14.04 -1.11
N PRO A 538 5.39 -15.27 -0.62
CA PRO A 538 4.04 -15.72 -0.27
C PRO A 538 3.23 -14.74 0.61
N LEU A 539 3.87 -13.99 1.49
CA LEU A 539 3.22 -13.04 2.40
C LEU A 539 2.93 -11.67 1.76
N ILE A 540 3.23 -11.48 0.47
CA ILE A 540 2.89 -10.25 -0.27
C ILE A 540 1.53 -10.46 -0.97
N PRO A 541 0.55 -9.54 -0.80
CA PRO A 541 -0.71 -9.60 -1.53
C PRO A 541 -0.56 -9.37 -3.04
N ASN A 542 -1.40 -10.01 -3.85
CA ASN A 542 -1.48 -9.87 -5.31
C ASN A 542 -2.94 -9.84 -5.77
N GLY A 543 -3.65 -8.76 -5.47
CA GLY A 543 -5.11 -8.70 -5.66
C GLY A 543 -5.79 -9.77 -4.79
N TRP A 544 -6.28 -10.84 -5.44
CA TRP A 544 -7.01 -11.95 -4.81
C TRP A 544 -6.14 -13.12 -4.35
N SER A 545 -4.84 -13.11 -4.67
CA SER A 545 -3.92 -14.19 -4.30
C SER A 545 -2.78 -13.70 -3.42
N TRP A 546 -2.12 -14.65 -2.79
CA TRP A 546 -0.85 -14.49 -2.08
C TRP A 546 0.33 -14.80 -3.03
N GLY A 547 1.56 -14.40 -2.67
CA GLY A 547 2.74 -14.58 -3.53
C GLY A 547 3.06 -13.42 -4.46
N GLY A 548 2.66 -12.19 -4.10
CA GLY A 548 2.85 -11.00 -4.93
C GLY A 548 4.30 -10.57 -5.15
N VAL A 549 4.49 -9.69 -6.13
CA VAL A 549 5.74 -8.94 -6.34
C VAL A 549 5.77 -7.77 -5.37
N VAL A 550 6.93 -7.40 -4.87
CA VAL A 550 7.06 -6.23 -3.98
C VAL A 550 6.82 -4.90 -4.69
N SER A 551 7.06 -4.85 -6.01
CA SER A 551 6.90 -3.70 -6.89
C SER A 551 6.71 -4.24 -8.31
N ASP A 552 6.06 -3.47 -9.18
CA ASP A 552 6.04 -3.73 -10.63
C ASP A 552 7.31 -3.24 -11.35
N HIS A 553 8.27 -2.66 -10.62
CA HIS A 553 9.63 -2.36 -11.07
C HIS A 553 10.67 -3.27 -10.42
N CYS A 554 11.68 -3.67 -11.20
CA CYS A 554 12.85 -4.41 -10.78
C CYS A 554 13.98 -3.46 -10.33
N PRO A 555 14.80 -3.82 -9.32
CA PRO A 555 16.01 -3.08 -9.03
C PRO A 555 17.00 -3.15 -10.21
N VAL A 556 17.44 -1.99 -10.69
CA VAL A 556 18.53 -1.84 -11.67
C VAL A 556 19.83 -1.48 -10.98
N TRP A 557 20.97 -1.95 -11.47
CA TRP A 557 22.26 -1.70 -10.80
C TRP A 557 23.47 -1.62 -11.74
N VAL A 558 24.52 -0.94 -11.28
CA VAL A 558 25.85 -0.86 -11.89
C VAL A 558 26.94 -1.05 -10.83
N GLU A 559 28.05 -1.69 -11.20
CA GLU A 559 29.19 -1.92 -10.32
C GLU A 559 30.38 -1.04 -10.74
N ILE A 560 30.82 -0.16 -9.84
CA ILE A 560 31.91 0.81 -10.05
C ILE A 560 33.12 0.49 -9.17
N TYR A 561 34.32 0.85 -9.63
CA TYR A 561 35.55 0.83 -8.83
C TYR A 561 35.63 2.08 -7.97
N VAL A 562 36.02 1.91 -6.70
CA VAL A 562 36.10 3.00 -5.69
C VAL A 562 37.51 3.20 -5.12
N GLY A 563 38.52 2.92 -5.95
CA GLY A 563 39.93 2.90 -5.54
C GLY A 563 40.71 4.19 -5.83
N LYS A 564 40.15 5.08 -6.66
CA LYS A 564 40.76 6.30 -7.18
C LYS A 564 39.66 7.21 -7.76
N ASP A 565 39.75 8.51 -7.49
CA ASP A 565 39.05 9.60 -8.18
C ASP A 565 39.68 9.92 -9.53
N LEU A 566 38.86 10.26 -10.52
CA LEU A 566 39.33 10.62 -11.86
C LEU A 566 39.41 12.12 -12.11
N ASP A 567 38.62 12.93 -11.43
CA ASP A 567 38.76 14.39 -11.47
C ASP A 567 39.57 14.95 -10.28
N ILE A 568 39.51 16.26 -10.09
CA ILE A 568 40.29 17.03 -9.10
C ILE A 568 39.41 17.82 -8.13
N ALA A 569 38.09 17.72 -8.25
CA ALA A 569 37.18 18.23 -7.25
C ALA A 569 37.31 17.36 -5.98
N ASP A 570 37.04 17.96 -4.82
CA ASP A 570 36.86 17.19 -3.59
C ASP A 570 35.57 17.66 -2.93
N LEU A 571 34.50 16.90 -3.18
CA LEU A 571 33.18 17.12 -2.62
C LEU A 571 33.17 17.02 -1.07
N SER A 572 34.30 16.68 -0.44
CA SER A 572 34.46 16.76 1.02
C SER A 572 34.55 18.19 1.58
N THR A 573 34.82 19.20 0.75
CA THR A 573 35.16 20.57 1.22
C THR A 573 33.99 21.57 1.26
N GLY A 574 32.85 21.25 0.63
CA GLY A 574 31.72 22.18 0.44
C GLY A 574 30.39 21.70 1.02
N ALA A 575 30.30 21.53 2.34
CA ALA A 575 29.09 21.07 3.02
C ALA A 575 28.05 22.18 3.31
N GLU A 576 28.01 23.25 2.51
CA GLU A 576 26.89 24.20 2.59
C GLU A 576 25.58 23.52 2.16
N ALA A 577 24.46 23.99 2.72
CA ALA A 577 23.15 23.41 2.42
C ALA A 577 22.80 23.67 0.96
N ILE A 578 22.93 22.63 0.13
CA ILE A 578 22.62 22.61 -1.29
C ILE A 578 21.30 23.34 -1.58
N LYS A 579 21.41 24.45 -2.33
CA LYS A 579 20.30 25.21 -2.89
C LYS A 579 20.44 25.26 -4.40
N PHE A 580 20.24 24.12 -5.07
CA PHE A 580 20.20 24.08 -6.53
C PHE A 580 18.92 24.75 -7.02
N THR A 581 19.01 25.84 -7.76
CA THR A 581 17.89 26.39 -8.54
C THR A 581 18.07 26.04 -10.01
N LEU A 582 17.00 25.55 -10.68
CA LEU A 582 17.02 25.31 -12.13
C LEU A 582 17.16 26.62 -12.93
N GLY A 583 18.41 27.04 -13.12
CA GLY A 583 18.78 28.23 -13.89
C GLY A 583 18.58 29.55 -13.12
N THR A 584 19.69 30.25 -12.91
CA THR A 584 19.75 31.64 -13.37
C THR A 584 20.26 31.63 -14.80
N GLU A 585 19.61 32.33 -15.72
CA GLU A 585 20.14 32.50 -17.07
C GLU A 585 21.47 33.28 -17.02
N GLY A 586 22.46 32.74 -17.72
CA GLY A 586 23.81 33.26 -17.91
C GLY A 586 24.39 32.58 -19.14
#